data_AF-A0A3N1GS14-F1
#
_entry.id   AF-A0A3N1GS14-F1
#
_cell.length_a   1.000
_cell.length_b   1.000
_cell.length_c   1.000
_cell.angle_alpha   90.00
_cell.angle_beta   90.00
_cell.angle_gamma   90.00
#
_symmetry.space_group_name_H-M   'P 1'
#
loop_
_entity.id
_entity.type
_entity.pdbx_description
1 polymer ?
#
loop_
_entity_poly.entity_id
_entity_poly.type
_entity_poly.pdbx_seq_one_letter_code
_entity_poly.pdbx_strand_id
1 'polypeptide(L)'
;MGDDIAERYARVLGHGGLGEAACYTVIQPVVRPFGVEEVARRLGADPAALRRGEPDIADFDRDECLYLIGPIGSAVVMVEYNGYQGSRPEVLRWLSDGARVHNAFWNVNGVNDLSCAVYGRVQASWSIDFPDECQGSDPTAFDGDLDELVAMAAPGDDGFGYAGYWQSGMMAFIERRTGVVLTEEWFDSPQYVLVAPPIPSDPSSPSRLVDADTDSVLRLAPDPVRRAALGWLLEELARTAELDGEPAVRDGIAALRAGRLLGGEAERAVYDVRDRMSAAADGVWAAADGAGTTGQRDARVVREQAGWAFTGLLCHAHGADPLDGLDHVRNAFGDRWDEIRKELRSRLKNS
;
A
#
# COMPACT_ATOMS: atom_id res chain seq x y z
N MET A 1 7.39 33.36 0.94
CA MET A 1 8.51 32.49 1.36
C MET A 1 8.56 31.31 0.39
N GLY A 2 8.73 31.60 -0.91
CA GLY A 2 8.53 30.62 -2.00
C GLY A 2 9.73 30.54 -2.95
N ASP A 3 10.35 31.68 -3.26
CA ASP A 3 11.42 31.75 -4.27
C ASP A 3 12.71 31.02 -3.86
N ASP A 4 13.16 31.15 -2.60
CA ASP A 4 14.43 30.54 -2.15
C ASP A 4 14.40 28.99 -2.14
N ILE A 5 13.26 28.40 -1.76
CA ILE A 5 13.07 26.94 -1.79
C ILE A 5 12.96 26.44 -3.24
N ALA A 6 12.22 27.16 -4.10
CA ALA A 6 12.09 26.83 -5.51
C ALA A 6 13.45 26.94 -6.24
N GLU A 7 14.23 27.98 -5.97
CA GLU A 7 15.59 28.15 -6.51
C GLU A 7 16.54 27.04 -6.04
N ARG A 8 16.45 26.62 -4.77
CA ARG A 8 17.20 25.45 -4.28
C ARG A 8 16.84 24.20 -5.06
N TYR A 9 15.55 23.93 -5.24
CA TYR A 9 15.12 22.75 -5.97
C TYR A 9 15.44 22.82 -7.47
N ALA A 10 15.49 24.01 -8.06
CA ALA A 10 15.98 24.19 -9.42
C ALA A 10 17.45 23.77 -9.56
N ARG A 11 18.30 24.11 -8.56
CA ARG A 11 19.68 23.62 -8.51
C ARG A 11 19.77 22.11 -8.33
N VAL A 12 18.95 21.54 -7.44
CA VAL A 12 18.88 20.07 -7.23
C VAL A 12 18.48 19.36 -8.52
N LEU A 13 17.47 19.86 -9.24
CA LEU A 13 17.03 19.30 -10.53
C LEU A 13 18.15 19.33 -11.58
N GLY A 14 18.88 20.45 -11.67
CA GLY A 14 20.01 20.59 -12.60
C GLY A 14 21.19 19.70 -12.23
N HIS A 15 21.56 19.66 -10.95
CA HIS A 15 22.69 18.88 -10.44
C HIS A 15 22.43 17.37 -10.52
N GLY A 16 21.23 16.94 -10.13
CA GLY A 16 20.84 15.52 -10.14
C GLY A 16 20.42 15.00 -11.52
N GLY A 17 20.36 15.85 -12.55
CA GLY A 17 19.92 15.46 -13.90
C GLY A 17 18.44 15.07 -13.98
N LEU A 18 17.58 15.70 -13.19
CA LEU A 18 16.18 15.30 -13.01
C LEU A 18 15.19 16.15 -13.83
N GLY A 19 15.66 17.15 -14.58
CA GLY A 19 14.78 18.13 -15.23
C GLY A 19 13.88 17.56 -16.33
N GLU A 20 14.30 16.50 -17.03
CA GLU A 20 13.57 15.98 -18.20
C GLU A 20 12.43 15.02 -17.83
N ALA A 21 12.74 13.97 -17.06
CA ALA A 21 11.77 12.99 -16.60
C ALA A 21 12.28 12.27 -15.36
N ALA A 22 11.48 12.27 -14.29
CA ALA A 22 11.83 11.57 -13.06
C ALA A 22 10.61 11.27 -12.19
N CYS A 23 10.76 10.28 -11.31
CA CYS A 23 9.97 10.18 -10.08
C CYS A 23 10.85 10.58 -8.89
N TYR A 24 10.39 11.51 -8.07
CA TYR A 24 10.96 11.82 -6.76
C TYR A 24 10.02 11.32 -5.66
N THR A 25 10.48 10.34 -4.88
CA THR A 25 9.65 9.68 -3.87
C THR A 25 10.31 9.75 -2.49
N VAL A 26 9.54 10.19 -1.50
CA VAL A 26 9.93 10.17 -0.08
C VAL A 26 9.07 9.14 0.65
N ILE A 27 9.74 8.19 1.31
CA ILE A 27 9.13 7.08 2.04
C ILE A 27 9.45 7.24 3.53
N GLN A 28 8.43 7.44 4.35
CA GLN A 28 8.54 7.61 5.80
C GLN A 28 7.93 6.40 6.52
N PRO A 29 8.74 5.46 7.03
CA PRO A 29 8.24 4.34 7.82
C PRO A 29 7.48 4.84 9.06
N VAL A 30 6.30 4.27 9.34
CA VAL A 30 5.47 4.66 10.50
C VAL A 30 5.28 3.52 11.49
N VAL A 31 4.97 2.31 11.00
CA VAL A 31 4.70 1.14 11.88
C VAL A 31 5.98 0.58 12.47
N ARG A 32 7.00 0.40 11.63
CA ARG A 32 8.32 -0.08 12.02
C ARG A 32 9.39 0.62 11.18
N PRO A 33 10.57 0.94 11.74
CA PRO A 33 11.68 1.42 10.94
C PRO A 33 12.07 0.39 9.87
N PHE A 34 12.30 0.86 8.65
CA PHE A 34 12.92 0.08 7.58
C PHE A 34 13.76 0.98 6.69
N GLY A 35 14.71 0.37 5.96
CA GLY A 35 15.67 1.08 5.12
C GLY A 35 15.60 0.67 3.65
N VAL A 36 16.65 1.00 2.91
CA VAL A 36 16.77 0.80 1.45
C VAL A 36 16.51 -0.64 0.99
N GLU A 37 16.90 -1.64 1.78
CA GLU A 37 16.68 -3.06 1.45
C GLU A 37 15.19 -3.41 1.41
N GLU A 38 14.38 -2.85 2.30
CA GLU A 38 12.95 -3.09 2.32
C GLU A 38 12.26 -2.40 1.14
N VAL A 39 12.73 -1.20 0.78
CA VAL A 39 12.28 -0.51 -0.45
C VAL A 39 12.60 -1.38 -1.68
N ALA A 40 13.80 -1.95 -1.77
CA ALA A 40 14.15 -2.86 -2.86
C ALA A 40 13.20 -4.08 -2.95
N ARG A 41 12.88 -4.73 -1.82
CA ARG A 41 11.91 -5.84 -1.79
C ARG A 41 10.54 -5.42 -2.29
N ARG A 42 10.07 -4.22 -1.89
CA ARG A 42 8.79 -3.64 -2.30
C ARG A 42 8.77 -3.23 -3.77
N LEU A 43 9.93 -3.05 -4.39
CA LEU A 43 10.06 -2.88 -5.84
C LEU A 43 10.16 -4.22 -6.58
N GLY A 44 10.03 -5.35 -5.88
CA GLY A 44 10.15 -6.68 -6.48
C GLY A 44 11.59 -7.13 -6.73
N ALA A 45 12.58 -6.40 -6.21
CA ALA A 45 13.99 -6.73 -6.39
C ALA A 45 14.59 -7.46 -5.18
N ASP A 46 15.63 -8.26 -5.43
CA ASP A 46 16.47 -8.82 -4.37
C ASP A 46 17.34 -7.70 -3.76
N PRO A 47 17.33 -7.48 -2.43
CA PRO A 47 18.24 -6.54 -1.78
C PRO A 47 19.72 -6.78 -2.09
N ALA A 48 20.12 -8.02 -2.43
CA ALA A 48 21.48 -8.34 -2.85
C ALA A 48 21.84 -7.73 -4.22
N ALA A 49 20.87 -7.20 -4.98
CA ALA A 49 21.09 -6.46 -6.22
C ALA A 49 21.48 -4.99 -5.99
N LEU A 50 21.30 -4.45 -4.79
CA LEU A 50 21.70 -3.09 -4.46
C LEU A 50 23.21 -2.89 -4.66
N ARG A 51 23.60 -1.84 -5.38
CA ARG A 51 25.01 -1.48 -5.61
C ARG A 51 25.23 -0.04 -5.16
N ARG A 52 26.32 0.22 -4.42
CA ARG A 52 26.70 1.60 -4.13
C ARG A 52 27.43 2.20 -5.32
N GLY A 53 27.02 3.39 -5.74
CA GLY A 53 27.67 4.09 -6.84
C GLY A 53 26.80 5.17 -7.43
N GLU A 54 27.22 5.64 -8.59
CA GLU A 54 26.49 6.58 -9.42
C GLU A 54 25.61 5.80 -10.41
N PRO A 55 24.41 6.28 -10.74
CA PRO A 55 23.57 5.66 -11.76
C PRO A 55 24.22 5.86 -13.15
N ASP A 56 24.39 4.77 -13.90
CA ASP A 56 24.76 4.86 -15.32
C ASP A 56 23.50 5.05 -16.15
N ILE A 57 23.14 6.30 -16.39
CA ILE A 57 21.90 6.69 -17.09
C ILE A 57 22.05 6.46 -18.62
N ALA A 58 23.27 6.35 -19.13
CA ALA A 58 23.53 6.26 -20.57
C ALA A 58 23.39 4.83 -21.12
N ASP A 59 23.75 3.82 -20.32
CA ASP A 59 23.80 2.41 -20.73
C ASP A 59 22.58 1.59 -20.26
N PHE A 60 21.50 2.24 -19.81
CA PHE A 60 20.34 1.56 -19.24
C PHE A 60 19.33 1.05 -20.29
N ASP A 61 18.84 -0.19 -20.11
CA ASP A 61 17.79 -0.77 -20.94
C ASP A 61 16.44 -0.09 -20.65
N ARG A 62 15.70 0.26 -21.71
CA ARG A 62 14.41 0.95 -21.59
C ARG A 62 13.29 0.08 -21.02
N ASP A 63 13.49 -1.24 -20.98
CA ASP A 63 12.52 -2.18 -20.43
C ASP A 63 12.69 -2.41 -18.91
N GLU A 64 13.76 -1.88 -18.31
CA GLU A 64 14.03 -1.97 -16.87
C GLU A 64 13.73 -0.62 -16.17
N CYS A 65 13.80 -0.59 -14.84
CA CYS A 65 13.64 0.64 -14.04
C CYS A 65 14.87 0.92 -13.18
N LEU A 66 15.46 2.11 -13.35
CA LEU A 66 16.68 2.54 -12.67
C LEU A 66 16.34 3.47 -11.50
N TYR A 67 16.62 3.00 -10.29
CA TYR A 67 16.39 3.74 -9.06
C TYR A 67 17.70 4.11 -8.36
N LEU A 68 17.76 5.34 -7.88
CA LEU A 68 18.74 5.79 -6.90
C LEU A 68 18.04 5.91 -5.54
N ILE A 69 18.50 5.15 -4.56
CA ILE A 69 17.83 4.95 -3.27
C ILE A 69 18.82 5.25 -2.14
N GLY A 70 18.39 6.05 -1.16
CA GLY A 70 19.25 6.45 -0.06
C GLY A 70 18.47 6.96 1.15
N PRO A 71 19.03 6.84 2.36
CA PRO A 71 18.40 7.38 3.56
C PRO A 71 18.56 8.90 3.64
N ILE A 72 17.54 9.57 4.18
CA ILE A 72 17.64 10.94 4.72
C ILE A 72 16.96 10.94 6.09
N GLY A 73 17.75 11.03 7.17
CA GLY A 73 17.26 10.85 8.53
C GLY A 73 16.63 9.46 8.71
N SER A 74 15.36 9.41 9.15
CA SER A 74 14.58 8.17 9.27
C SER A 74 13.78 7.82 8.02
N ALA A 75 13.81 8.66 6.99
CA ALA A 75 13.13 8.44 5.72
C ALA A 75 14.06 7.76 4.71
N VAL A 76 13.47 7.13 3.70
CA VAL A 76 14.17 6.68 2.49
C VAL A 76 13.71 7.55 1.33
N VAL A 77 14.66 8.12 0.59
CA VAL A 77 14.42 8.79 -0.68
C VAL A 77 14.72 7.83 -1.81
N MET A 78 13.86 7.85 -2.82
CA MET A 78 14.00 7.11 -4.07
C MET A 78 13.81 8.08 -5.23
N VAL A 79 14.75 8.04 -6.17
CA VAL A 79 14.69 8.76 -7.44
C VAL A 79 14.67 7.74 -8.56
N GLU A 80 13.69 7.81 -9.46
CA GLU A 80 13.66 7.02 -10.70
C GLU A 80 14.02 7.93 -11.87
N TYR A 81 15.02 7.54 -12.66
CA TYR A 81 15.47 8.31 -13.83
C TYR A 81 14.69 7.90 -15.07
N ASN A 82 14.12 8.88 -15.78
CA ASN A 82 13.49 8.69 -17.10
C ASN A 82 12.42 7.58 -17.14
N GLY A 83 11.72 7.38 -16.02
CA GLY A 83 10.68 6.37 -15.85
C GLY A 83 9.46 6.96 -15.15
N TYR A 84 8.44 6.13 -14.96
CA TYR A 84 7.18 6.51 -14.33
C TYR A 84 6.67 5.44 -13.35
N GLN A 85 7.46 4.40 -13.05
CA GLN A 85 6.97 3.32 -12.19
C GLN A 85 6.65 3.82 -10.78
N GLY A 86 7.47 4.72 -10.25
CA GLY A 86 7.35 5.28 -8.91
C GLY A 86 6.05 6.05 -8.67
N SER A 87 5.39 6.55 -9.72
CA SER A 87 4.08 7.21 -9.62
C SER A 87 2.89 6.27 -9.81
N ARG A 88 3.12 5.02 -10.21
CA ARG A 88 2.02 4.08 -10.43
C ARG A 88 1.30 3.75 -9.11
N PRO A 89 -0.04 3.73 -9.07
CA PRO A 89 -0.79 3.46 -7.85
C PRO A 89 -0.39 2.16 -7.14
N GLU A 90 -0.14 1.08 -7.89
CA GLU A 90 0.36 -0.19 -7.38
C GLU A 90 1.70 -0.10 -6.65
N VAL A 91 2.67 0.62 -7.22
CA VAL A 91 3.98 0.82 -6.61
C VAL A 91 3.84 1.65 -5.35
N LEU A 92 3.06 2.73 -5.40
CA LEU A 92 2.77 3.58 -4.24
C LEU A 92 2.05 2.82 -3.12
N ARG A 93 1.13 1.90 -3.43
CA ARG A 93 0.52 1.00 -2.45
C ARG A 93 1.58 0.13 -1.78
N TRP A 94 2.48 -0.51 -2.54
CA TRP A 94 3.48 -1.39 -1.96
C TRP A 94 4.51 -0.62 -1.12
N LEU A 95 4.97 0.54 -1.61
CA LEU A 95 5.89 1.40 -0.89
C LEU A 95 5.29 1.98 0.39
N SER A 96 3.98 2.23 0.41
CA SER A 96 3.29 2.81 1.57
C SER A 96 2.80 1.79 2.60
N ASP A 97 3.03 0.49 2.41
CA ASP A 97 2.66 -0.49 3.42
C ASP A 97 3.41 -0.25 4.74
N GLY A 98 2.70 0.08 5.82
CA GLY A 98 3.31 0.51 7.08
C GLY A 98 4.08 1.84 7.04
N ALA A 99 3.87 2.66 5.99
CA ALA A 99 4.59 3.91 5.76
C ALA A 99 3.69 5.02 5.19
N ARG A 100 4.21 6.25 5.15
CA ARG A 100 3.68 7.38 4.39
C ARG A 100 4.62 7.68 3.23
N VAL A 101 4.08 7.73 2.03
CA VAL A 101 4.81 7.96 0.79
C VAL A 101 4.26 9.20 0.11
N HIS A 102 5.15 10.11 -0.27
CA HIS A 102 4.84 11.20 -1.18
C HIS A 102 5.67 11.03 -2.44
N ASN A 103 5.06 11.20 -3.60
CA ASN A 103 5.70 11.09 -4.90
C ASN A 103 5.40 12.33 -5.74
N ALA A 104 6.38 12.77 -6.50
CA ALA A 104 6.25 13.72 -7.59
C ALA A 104 6.78 13.04 -8.86
N PHE A 105 6.02 13.13 -9.94
CA PHE A 105 6.40 12.63 -11.25
C PHE A 105 6.25 13.71 -12.30
N TRP A 106 7.18 13.73 -13.26
CA TRP A 106 7.08 14.53 -14.46
C TRP A 106 7.81 13.87 -15.63
N ASN A 107 7.46 14.29 -16.85
CA ASN A 107 8.20 13.91 -18.06
C ASN A 107 8.22 15.00 -19.15
N VAL A 108 8.99 14.73 -20.20
CA VAL A 108 9.16 15.60 -21.37
C VAL A 108 7.88 15.84 -22.18
N ASN A 109 6.85 15.01 -22.00
CA ASN A 109 5.55 15.17 -22.66
C ASN A 109 4.60 16.09 -21.87
N GLY A 110 5.07 16.66 -20.74
CA GLY A 110 4.27 17.52 -19.88
C GLY A 110 3.39 16.77 -18.88
N VAL A 111 3.41 15.43 -18.87
CA VAL A 111 2.64 14.65 -17.90
C VAL A 111 3.27 14.84 -16.53
N ASN A 112 2.43 15.12 -15.53
CA ASN A 112 2.86 15.36 -14.17
C ASN A 112 1.82 14.83 -13.17
N ASP A 113 2.29 14.37 -12.01
CA ASP A 113 1.43 13.92 -10.92
C ASP A 113 2.13 14.09 -9.56
N LEU A 114 1.39 14.60 -8.58
CA LEU A 114 1.71 14.56 -7.17
C LEU A 114 0.81 13.54 -6.49
N SER A 115 1.40 12.55 -5.86
CA SER A 115 0.65 11.50 -5.17
C SER A 115 1.06 11.35 -3.71
N CYS A 116 0.09 11.01 -2.87
CA CYS A 116 0.29 10.65 -1.48
C CYS A 116 -0.34 9.28 -1.22
N ALA A 117 0.45 8.36 -0.69
CA ALA A 117 -0.01 7.04 -0.30
C ALA A 117 0.35 6.73 1.15
N VAL A 118 -0.59 6.13 1.87
CA VAL A 118 -0.48 5.84 3.31
C VAL A 118 -1.08 4.47 3.57
N TYR A 119 -0.32 3.61 4.25
CA TYR A 119 -0.73 2.26 4.64
C TYR A 119 -1.34 1.43 3.50
N GLY A 120 -0.65 1.38 2.37
CA GLY A 120 -1.10 0.56 1.25
C GLY A 120 -2.24 1.16 0.42
N ARG A 121 -2.55 2.45 0.59
CA ARG A 121 -3.59 3.14 -0.17
C ARG A 121 -3.11 4.47 -0.72
N VAL A 122 -3.43 4.76 -1.98
CA VAL A 122 -3.28 6.10 -2.55
C VAL A 122 -4.41 6.98 -2.02
N GLN A 123 -4.04 7.95 -1.18
CA GLN A 123 -4.97 8.89 -0.55
C GLN A 123 -5.39 9.95 -1.55
N ALA A 124 -4.41 10.60 -2.17
CA ALA A 124 -4.62 11.68 -3.13
C ALA A 124 -3.62 11.58 -4.28
N SER A 125 -4.08 11.99 -5.47
CA SER A 125 -3.31 12.21 -6.69
C SER A 125 -3.79 13.52 -7.31
N TRP A 126 -2.87 14.34 -7.78
CA TRP A 126 -3.17 15.67 -8.31
C TRP A 126 -2.20 16.03 -9.43
N SER A 127 -2.72 16.66 -10.48
CA SER A 127 -1.95 17.11 -11.63
C SER A 127 -2.16 18.60 -11.86
N ILE A 128 -1.10 19.28 -12.28
CA ILE A 128 -1.12 20.68 -12.66
C ILE A 128 -2.05 20.92 -13.85
N ASP A 129 -2.17 19.96 -14.77
CA ASP A 129 -3.04 20.09 -15.96
C ASP A 129 -4.52 20.13 -15.57
N PHE A 130 -4.87 19.61 -14.39
CA PHE A 130 -6.22 19.51 -13.87
C PHE A 130 -6.25 19.95 -12.40
N PRO A 131 -6.01 21.25 -12.12
CA PRO A 131 -5.78 21.73 -10.75
C PRO A 131 -7.01 21.58 -9.85
N ASP A 132 -8.21 21.53 -10.44
CA ASP A 132 -9.48 21.32 -9.74
C ASP A 132 -9.83 19.83 -9.55
N GLU A 133 -9.02 18.91 -10.10
CA GLU A 133 -9.25 17.47 -10.03
C GLU A 133 -8.23 16.80 -9.12
N CYS A 134 -8.66 16.42 -7.91
CA CYS A 134 -7.92 15.51 -7.05
C CYS A 134 -8.62 14.15 -6.99
N GLN A 135 -7.86 13.07 -7.13
CA GLN A 135 -8.35 11.70 -7.14
C GLN A 135 -7.77 10.89 -5.98
N GLY A 136 -8.38 9.75 -5.63
CA GLY A 136 -7.88 8.85 -4.58
C GLY A 136 -8.93 8.52 -3.52
N SER A 137 -8.52 7.84 -2.44
CA SER A 137 -9.45 7.48 -1.36
C SER A 137 -9.83 8.65 -0.44
N ASP A 138 -8.99 9.68 -0.39
CA ASP A 138 -9.20 10.94 0.29
C ASP A 138 -8.67 12.10 -0.58
N PRO A 139 -9.46 12.57 -1.55
CA PRO A 139 -9.10 13.70 -2.42
C PRO A 139 -8.83 15.00 -1.66
N THR A 140 -9.26 15.11 -0.39
CA THR A 140 -9.02 16.30 0.45
C THR A 140 -7.67 16.28 1.15
N ALA A 141 -6.86 15.23 0.98
CA ALA A 141 -5.57 15.10 1.66
C ALA A 141 -4.55 16.20 1.29
N PHE A 142 -4.79 16.96 0.22
CA PHE A 142 -3.96 18.09 -0.22
C PHE A 142 -4.57 19.48 0.05
N ASP A 143 -5.75 19.54 0.69
CA ASP A 143 -6.45 20.80 0.96
C ASP A 143 -5.55 21.80 1.72
N GLY A 144 -5.48 23.03 1.19
CA GLY A 144 -4.69 24.13 1.77
C GLY A 144 -3.19 24.11 1.45
N ASP A 145 -2.69 23.09 0.74
CA ASP A 145 -1.26 22.95 0.44
C ASP A 145 -0.89 23.15 -1.05
N LEU A 146 -1.89 23.24 -1.95
CA LEU A 146 -1.70 23.30 -3.40
C LEU A 146 -1.69 24.72 -3.99
N ASP A 147 -2.29 25.71 -3.31
CA ASP A 147 -2.46 27.07 -3.86
C ASP A 147 -1.15 27.69 -4.37
N GLU A 148 -0.07 27.52 -3.62
CA GLU A 148 1.25 28.01 -4.01
C GLU A 148 1.82 27.28 -5.23
N LEU A 149 1.56 25.98 -5.35
CA LEU A 149 2.02 25.19 -6.50
C LEU A 149 1.25 25.57 -7.77
N VAL A 150 -0.06 25.79 -7.66
CA VAL A 150 -0.89 26.31 -8.76
C VAL A 150 -0.39 27.67 -9.22
N ALA A 151 -0.03 28.56 -8.28
CA ALA A 151 0.55 29.86 -8.62
C ALA A 151 1.91 29.74 -9.33
N MET A 152 2.78 28.82 -8.90
CA MET A 152 4.07 28.56 -9.55
C MET A 152 3.94 27.90 -10.93
N ALA A 153 2.83 27.18 -11.15
CA ALA A 153 2.50 26.56 -12.42
C ALA A 153 1.60 27.42 -13.29
N ALA A 154 1.40 28.70 -12.97
CA ALA A 154 0.71 29.60 -13.88
C ALA A 154 1.48 29.67 -15.22
N PRO A 155 0.79 29.77 -16.37
CA PRO A 155 1.44 29.96 -17.66
C PRO A 155 2.35 31.19 -17.64
N GLY A 156 3.55 31.08 -18.22
CA GLY A 156 4.42 32.23 -18.45
C GLY A 156 3.84 33.22 -19.47
N ASP A 157 4.35 34.45 -19.47
CA ASP A 157 3.95 35.52 -20.42
C ASP A 157 4.20 35.14 -21.91
N ASP A 158 4.95 34.07 -22.18
CA ASP A 158 5.27 33.57 -23.53
C ASP A 158 4.28 32.53 -24.08
N GLY A 159 3.27 32.14 -23.30
CA GLY A 159 2.15 31.32 -23.76
C GLY A 159 2.51 29.86 -24.11
N PHE A 160 3.73 29.40 -23.78
CA PHE A 160 4.16 28.02 -23.95
C PHE A 160 4.82 27.50 -22.67
N GLY A 161 4.13 26.59 -21.98
CA GLY A 161 4.66 25.91 -20.80
C GLY A 161 4.40 26.64 -19.47
N TYR A 162 4.69 25.92 -18.40
CA TYR A 162 4.61 26.40 -17.02
C TYR A 162 5.75 27.36 -16.72
N ALA A 163 5.51 28.42 -15.93
CA ALA A 163 6.51 29.40 -15.53
C ALA A 163 7.66 28.77 -14.71
N GLY A 164 8.65 28.17 -15.39
CA GLY A 164 10.03 27.90 -14.96
C GLY A 164 10.32 27.03 -13.72
N TYR A 165 9.36 26.80 -12.81
CA TYR A 165 9.67 26.27 -11.47
C TYR A 165 8.66 25.25 -10.92
N TRP A 166 7.68 24.80 -11.71
CA TRP A 166 6.65 23.88 -11.24
C TRP A 166 7.22 22.54 -10.71
N GLN A 167 8.25 21.96 -11.35
CA GLN A 167 8.94 20.77 -10.83
C GLN A 167 9.58 21.06 -9.46
N SER A 168 10.19 22.23 -9.33
CA SER A 168 10.77 22.70 -8.06
C SER A 168 9.70 22.89 -6.99
N GLY A 169 8.53 23.39 -7.38
CA GLY A 169 7.35 23.52 -6.53
C GLY A 169 6.81 22.17 -6.04
N MET A 170 6.78 21.14 -6.90
CA MET A 170 6.37 19.79 -6.50
C MET A 170 7.34 19.18 -5.47
N MET A 171 8.65 19.38 -5.65
CA MET A 171 9.65 18.94 -4.67
C MET A 171 9.52 19.71 -3.34
N ALA A 172 9.31 21.03 -3.42
CA ALA A 172 9.05 21.89 -2.27
C ALA A 172 7.79 21.47 -1.49
N PHE A 173 6.73 21.11 -2.20
CA PHE A 173 5.51 20.57 -1.62
C PHE A 173 5.80 19.32 -0.80
N ILE A 174 6.56 18.37 -1.36
CA ILE A 174 6.94 17.14 -0.65
C ILE A 174 7.79 17.45 0.58
N GLU A 175 8.76 18.36 0.49
CA GLU A 175 9.55 18.78 1.67
C GLU A 175 8.66 19.33 2.77
N ARG A 176 7.73 20.24 2.45
CA ARG A 176 6.81 20.82 3.44
C ARG A 176 5.98 19.75 4.16
N ARG A 177 5.50 18.75 3.42
CA ARG A 177 4.65 17.66 3.97
C ARG A 177 5.43 16.64 4.79
N THR A 178 6.69 16.43 4.45
CA THR A 178 7.50 15.34 5.00
C THR A 178 8.58 15.81 5.99
N GLY A 179 9.01 17.07 5.89
CA GLY A 179 10.21 17.60 6.55
C GLY A 179 11.52 17.08 5.95
N VAL A 180 11.47 16.33 4.85
CA VAL A 180 12.65 15.72 4.22
C VAL A 180 13.20 16.66 3.15
N VAL A 181 14.43 17.13 3.38
CA VAL A 181 15.15 18.03 2.47
C VAL A 181 16.08 17.20 1.59
N LEU A 182 15.88 17.25 0.27
CA LEU A 182 16.82 16.69 -0.70
C LEU A 182 17.80 17.79 -1.13
N THR A 183 19.09 17.50 -1.10
CA THR A 183 20.17 18.46 -1.40
C THR A 183 21.03 17.99 -2.56
N GLU A 184 21.79 18.92 -3.16
CA GLU A 184 22.80 18.62 -4.18
C GLU A 184 23.86 17.64 -3.62
N GLU A 185 24.29 17.85 -2.37
CA GLU A 185 25.25 16.98 -1.66
C GLU A 185 24.79 15.52 -1.52
N TRP A 186 23.48 15.26 -1.55
CA TRP A 186 22.96 13.89 -1.53
C TRP A 186 23.36 13.13 -2.80
N PHE A 187 23.41 13.80 -3.96
CA PHE A 187 23.86 13.22 -5.22
C PHE A 187 25.39 13.06 -5.29
N ASP A 188 26.14 13.89 -4.56
CA ASP A 188 27.62 13.81 -4.49
C ASP A 188 28.13 12.62 -3.65
N SER A 189 27.23 11.97 -2.91
CA SER A 189 27.54 10.83 -2.06
C SER A 189 27.08 9.52 -2.70
N PRO A 190 27.84 8.41 -2.59
CA PRO A 190 27.41 7.12 -3.13
C PRO A 190 26.10 6.64 -2.51
N GLN A 191 25.03 6.69 -3.31
CA GLN A 191 23.73 6.12 -2.98
C GLN A 191 23.64 4.68 -3.47
N TYR A 192 22.53 4.00 -3.18
CA TYR A 192 22.28 2.68 -3.73
C TYR A 192 21.59 2.80 -5.09
N VAL A 193 22.22 2.25 -6.11
CA VAL A 193 21.63 2.01 -7.42
C VAL A 193 20.91 0.65 -7.38
N LEU A 194 19.69 0.65 -7.87
CA LEU A 194 18.87 -0.54 -8.06
C LEU A 194 18.30 -0.55 -9.48
N VAL A 195 18.54 -1.65 -10.18
CA VAL A 195 17.84 -1.98 -11.41
C VAL A 195 16.80 -3.04 -11.06
N ALA A 196 15.53 -2.75 -11.35
CA ALA A 196 14.44 -3.68 -11.10
C ALA A 196 13.54 -3.79 -12.34
N PRO A 197 12.91 -4.96 -12.57
CA PRO A 197 11.88 -5.06 -13.59
C PRO A 197 10.68 -4.17 -13.22
N PRO A 198 9.91 -3.69 -14.22
CA PRO A 198 8.69 -2.96 -13.94
C PRO A 198 7.72 -3.85 -13.16
N ILE A 199 7.04 -3.25 -12.19
CA ILE A 199 6.01 -3.94 -11.45
C ILE A 199 4.82 -4.20 -12.39
N PRO A 200 4.22 -5.41 -12.45
CA PRO A 200 3.05 -5.68 -13.29
C PRO A 200 1.88 -4.74 -12.97
N SER A 201 1.03 -4.43 -13.95
CA SER A 201 -0.18 -3.62 -13.70
C SER A 201 -1.15 -4.30 -12.76
N ASP A 202 -1.63 -3.54 -11.78
CA ASP A 202 -2.45 -4.02 -10.67
C ASP A 202 -1.96 -5.36 -10.07
N PRO A 203 -0.69 -5.40 -9.63
CA PRO A 203 -0.14 -6.58 -9.01
C PRO A 203 -0.83 -6.74 -7.65
N SER A 204 -1.24 -7.97 -7.33
CA SER A 204 -1.76 -8.24 -5.99
C SER A 204 -0.72 -7.83 -4.95
N SER A 205 -1.06 -6.86 -4.08
CA SER A 205 -0.17 -6.43 -2.99
C SER A 205 0.27 -7.63 -2.15
N PRO A 206 1.53 -7.69 -1.68
CA PRO A 206 1.96 -8.73 -0.74
C PRO A 206 1.12 -8.72 0.54
N SER A 207 0.51 -7.58 0.87
CA SER A 207 -0.55 -7.47 1.86
C SER A 207 -1.90 -7.45 1.15
N ARG A 208 -2.68 -8.53 1.28
CA ARG A 208 -4.00 -8.68 0.67
C ARG A 208 -5.05 -7.83 1.40
N LEU A 209 -4.86 -6.52 1.48
CA LEU A 209 -5.80 -5.65 2.19
C LEU A 209 -6.91 -5.18 1.27
N VAL A 210 -7.94 -5.99 1.22
CA VAL A 210 -9.23 -5.72 0.62
C VAL A 210 -10.00 -4.58 1.29
N ASP A 211 -9.74 -4.32 2.58
CA ASP A 211 -10.46 -3.34 3.39
C ASP A 211 -9.49 -2.68 4.39
N ALA A 212 -8.56 -1.91 3.83
CA ALA A 212 -7.48 -1.26 4.56
C ALA A 212 -7.94 -0.35 5.72
N ASP A 213 -9.17 0.20 5.67
CA ASP A 213 -9.72 0.97 6.79
C ASP A 213 -10.08 0.06 7.98
N THR A 214 -10.70 -1.09 7.73
CA THR A 214 -11.06 -2.04 8.79
C THR A 214 -9.82 -2.72 9.34
N ASP A 215 -8.88 -3.07 8.47
CA ASP A 215 -7.57 -3.58 8.85
C ASP A 215 -6.81 -2.55 9.72
N SER A 216 -6.75 -1.28 9.31
CA SER A 216 -6.11 -0.21 10.09
C SER A 216 -6.76 -0.03 11.47
N VAL A 217 -8.09 0.02 11.54
CA VAL A 217 -8.79 0.16 12.83
C VAL A 217 -8.56 -1.06 13.71
N LEU A 218 -8.52 -2.27 13.14
CA LEU A 218 -8.17 -3.47 13.89
C LEU A 218 -6.73 -3.42 14.41
N ARG A 219 -5.76 -3.01 13.59
CA ARG A 219 -4.34 -2.91 13.99
C ARG A 219 -4.10 -1.88 15.07
N LEU A 220 -4.79 -0.75 15.01
CA LEU A 220 -4.66 0.37 15.95
C LEU A 220 -5.45 0.16 17.25
N ALA A 221 -6.44 -0.73 17.26
CA ALA A 221 -7.25 -0.99 18.44
C ALA A 221 -6.41 -1.62 19.58
N PRO A 222 -6.66 -1.25 20.85
CA PRO A 222 -6.05 -1.92 21.98
C PRO A 222 -6.27 -3.43 21.91
N ASP A 223 -5.25 -4.20 22.25
CA ASP A 223 -5.24 -5.65 22.06
C ASP A 223 -6.47 -6.38 22.66
N PRO A 224 -6.98 -6.05 23.87
CA PRO A 224 -8.23 -6.62 24.38
C PRO A 224 -9.46 -6.30 23.50
N VAL A 225 -9.56 -5.08 22.99
CA VAL A 225 -10.66 -4.60 22.14
C VAL A 225 -10.61 -5.30 20.79
N ARG A 226 -9.43 -5.37 20.18
CA ARG A 226 -9.18 -6.08 18.92
C ARG A 226 -9.60 -7.55 19.01
N ARG A 227 -9.19 -8.26 20.07
CA ARG A 227 -9.54 -9.68 20.26
C ARG A 227 -11.03 -9.90 20.48
N ALA A 228 -11.70 -9.01 21.22
CA ALA A 228 -13.15 -9.07 21.40
C ALA A 228 -13.90 -8.88 20.06
N ALA A 229 -13.48 -7.90 19.28
CA ALA A 229 -14.05 -7.59 17.96
C ALA A 229 -13.83 -8.74 16.96
N LEU A 230 -12.60 -9.26 16.85
CA LEU A 230 -12.30 -10.42 16.00
C LEU A 230 -13.03 -11.68 16.46
N GLY A 231 -13.14 -11.90 17.77
CA GLY A 231 -13.91 -13.02 18.31
C GLY A 231 -15.40 -12.94 17.95
N TRP A 232 -16.00 -11.75 17.96
CA TRP A 232 -17.37 -11.57 17.46
C TRP A 232 -17.47 -11.83 15.94
N LEU A 233 -16.54 -11.30 15.15
CA LEU A 233 -16.51 -11.49 13.70
C LEU A 233 -16.46 -12.97 13.31
N LEU A 234 -15.59 -13.73 13.99
CA LEU A 234 -15.43 -15.16 13.78
C LEU A 234 -16.68 -15.96 14.20
N GLU A 235 -17.42 -15.51 15.20
CA GLU A 235 -18.71 -16.12 15.57
C GLU A 235 -19.80 -15.88 14.52
N GLU A 236 -19.87 -14.67 13.96
CA GLU A 236 -20.79 -14.38 12.85
C GLU A 236 -20.44 -15.21 11.60
N LEU A 237 -19.15 -15.36 11.34
CA LEU A 237 -18.65 -16.18 10.24
C LEU A 237 -18.99 -17.65 10.46
N ALA A 238 -18.76 -18.18 11.66
CA ALA A 238 -19.11 -19.55 12.02
C ALA A 238 -20.60 -19.82 11.82
N ARG A 239 -21.49 -18.89 12.24
CA ARG A 239 -22.93 -19.00 11.98
C ARG A 239 -23.27 -18.97 10.50
N THR A 240 -22.66 -18.06 9.75
CA THR A 240 -22.94 -17.90 8.31
C THR A 240 -22.48 -19.11 7.49
N ALA A 241 -21.40 -19.77 7.92
CA ALA A 241 -20.88 -20.98 7.30
C ALA A 241 -21.47 -22.28 7.88
N GLU A 242 -22.31 -22.21 8.92
CA GLU A 242 -22.84 -23.37 9.66
C GLU A 242 -21.72 -24.24 10.29
N LEU A 243 -20.69 -23.59 10.84
CA LEU A 243 -19.53 -24.18 11.50
C LEU A 243 -19.48 -23.89 13.02
N ASP A 244 -20.54 -23.32 13.58
CA ASP A 244 -20.66 -23.03 15.01
C ASP A 244 -20.69 -24.29 15.90
N GLY A 245 -21.05 -25.44 15.33
CA GLY A 245 -20.96 -26.74 15.99
C GLY A 245 -19.55 -27.33 16.08
N GLU A 246 -18.61 -26.88 15.23
CA GLU A 246 -17.25 -27.44 15.13
C GLU A 246 -16.45 -27.10 16.41
N PRO A 247 -16.00 -28.11 17.19
CA PRO A 247 -15.25 -27.86 18.43
C PRO A 247 -13.98 -27.03 18.20
N ALA A 248 -13.22 -27.32 17.14
CA ALA A 248 -11.98 -26.62 16.83
C ALA A 248 -12.19 -25.11 16.58
N VAL A 249 -13.30 -24.74 15.91
CA VAL A 249 -13.66 -23.34 15.66
C VAL A 249 -14.00 -22.64 16.99
N ARG A 250 -14.84 -23.26 17.82
CA ARG A 250 -15.24 -22.70 19.12
C ARG A 250 -14.05 -22.53 20.06
N ASP A 251 -13.21 -23.55 20.17
CA ASP A 251 -12.03 -23.54 21.03
C ASP A 251 -11.01 -22.49 20.55
N GLY A 252 -10.85 -22.35 19.24
CA GLY A 252 -10.02 -21.32 18.62
C GLY A 252 -10.49 -19.90 18.94
N ILE A 253 -11.78 -19.61 18.75
CA ILE A 253 -12.37 -18.31 19.10
C ILE A 253 -12.21 -18.01 20.60
N ALA A 254 -12.40 -19.02 21.46
CA ALA A 254 -12.22 -18.88 22.90
C ALA A 254 -10.74 -18.60 23.28
N ALA A 255 -9.79 -19.25 22.62
CA ALA A 255 -8.36 -19.00 22.79
C ALA A 255 -7.99 -17.57 22.38
N LEU A 256 -8.46 -17.11 21.20
CA LEU A 256 -8.28 -15.75 20.72
C LEU A 256 -8.79 -14.73 21.75
N ARG A 257 -10.02 -14.89 22.25
CA ARG A 257 -10.59 -13.97 23.25
C ARG A 257 -9.79 -13.92 24.54
N ALA A 258 -9.23 -15.05 24.95
CA ALA A 258 -8.38 -15.16 26.12
C ALA A 258 -6.93 -14.66 25.89
N GLY A 259 -6.59 -14.21 24.68
CA GLY A 259 -5.22 -13.79 24.34
C GLY A 259 -4.22 -14.94 24.31
N ARG A 260 -4.69 -16.17 24.04
CA ARG A 260 -3.83 -17.36 23.93
C ARG A 260 -3.62 -17.71 22.48
N LEU A 261 -2.41 -18.13 22.15
CA LEU A 261 -2.07 -18.71 20.87
C LEU A 261 -2.59 -20.16 20.82
N LEU A 262 -3.13 -20.56 19.67
CA LEU A 262 -3.32 -21.98 19.39
C LEU A 262 -1.96 -22.62 19.11
N GLY A 263 -1.83 -23.88 19.50
CA GLY A 263 -0.64 -24.67 19.18
C GLY A 263 -0.94 -26.16 19.27
N GLY A 264 -0.07 -26.95 18.64
CA GLY A 264 -0.09 -28.40 18.76
C GLY A 264 -1.32 -29.04 18.14
N GLU A 265 -2.17 -29.67 18.97
CA GLU A 265 -3.36 -30.41 18.51
C GLU A 265 -4.52 -29.48 18.16
N ALA A 266 -4.72 -28.40 18.91
CA ALA A 266 -5.82 -27.46 18.66
C ALA A 266 -5.63 -26.69 17.35
N GLU A 267 -4.39 -26.30 17.04
CA GLU A 267 -4.05 -25.67 15.76
C GLU A 267 -4.28 -26.64 14.58
N ARG A 268 -3.80 -27.89 14.70
CA ARG A 268 -4.04 -28.94 13.68
C ARG A 268 -5.52 -29.18 13.44
N ALA A 269 -6.34 -29.20 14.49
CA ALA A 269 -7.78 -29.38 14.36
C ALA A 269 -8.45 -28.26 13.55
N VAL A 270 -7.96 -27.01 13.63
CA VAL A 270 -8.45 -25.90 12.80
C VAL A 270 -8.04 -26.09 11.33
N TYR A 271 -6.81 -26.54 11.08
CA TYR A 271 -6.37 -26.91 9.73
C TYR A 271 -7.18 -28.07 9.14
N ASP A 272 -7.52 -29.09 9.94
CA ASP A 272 -8.37 -30.21 9.51
C ASP A 272 -9.79 -29.74 9.13
N VAL A 273 -10.34 -28.74 9.83
CA VAL A 273 -11.61 -28.11 9.42
C VAL A 273 -11.46 -27.45 8.05
N ARG A 274 -10.42 -26.62 7.84
CA ARG A 274 -10.16 -25.98 6.54
C ARG A 274 -10.08 -27.03 5.43
N ASP A 275 -9.28 -28.08 5.62
CA ASP A 275 -9.04 -29.09 4.58
C ASP A 275 -10.31 -29.85 4.21
N ARG A 276 -11.16 -30.17 5.20
CA ARG A 276 -12.49 -30.74 4.94
C ARG A 276 -13.38 -29.80 4.13
N MET A 277 -13.37 -28.50 4.43
CA MET A 277 -14.21 -27.53 3.71
C MET A 277 -13.72 -27.31 2.28
N SER A 278 -12.42 -27.21 2.06
CA SER A 278 -11.85 -27.13 0.70
C SER A 278 -12.14 -28.39 -0.11
N ALA A 279 -11.92 -29.58 0.45
CA ALA A 279 -12.24 -30.84 -0.25
C ALA A 279 -13.74 -30.95 -0.61
N ALA A 280 -14.63 -30.36 0.19
CA ALA A 280 -16.07 -30.33 -0.10
C ALA A 280 -16.44 -29.31 -1.20
N ALA A 281 -15.62 -28.28 -1.42
CA ALA A 281 -15.80 -27.25 -2.44
C ALA A 281 -15.10 -27.60 -3.78
N ASP A 282 -14.23 -28.61 -3.80
CA ASP A 282 -13.57 -29.10 -5.00
C ASP A 282 -14.58 -29.42 -6.11
N GLY A 283 -14.35 -28.84 -7.30
CA GLY A 283 -15.23 -28.98 -8.47
C GLY A 283 -16.38 -27.99 -8.56
N VAL A 284 -16.66 -27.20 -7.51
CA VAL A 284 -17.68 -26.11 -7.56
C VAL A 284 -17.15 -24.91 -8.34
N TRP A 285 -15.88 -24.56 -8.15
CA TRP A 285 -15.23 -23.44 -8.85
C TRP A 285 -15.17 -23.64 -10.37
N ALA A 286 -14.93 -24.88 -10.83
CA ALA A 286 -14.91 -25.22 -12.25
C ALA A 286 -16.28 -25.08 -12.95
N ALA A 287 -17.38 -25.12 -12.19
CA ALA A 287 -18.74 -24.93 -12.71
C ALA A 287 -19.19 -23.46 -12.70
N ALA A 288 -18.59 -22.62 -11.84
CA ALA A 288 -18.93 -21.20 -11.70
C ALA A 288 -18.43 -20.34 -12.88
N ASP A 289 -17.30 -20.70 -13.50
CA ASP A 289 -16.73 -19.99 -14.65
C ASP A 289 -17.58 -20.09 -15.94
N GLY A 290 -18.56 -21.00 -15.99
CA GLY A 290 -19.40 -21.24 -17.17
C GLY A 290 -20.82 -20.65 -17.11
N ALA A 291 -21.29 -20.23 -15.93
CA ALA A 291 -22.66 -19.77 -15.73
C ALA A 291 -22.66 -18.51 -14.86
N GLY A 292 -22.80 -17.35 -15.51
CA GLY A 292 -23.08 -16.09 -14.83
C GLY A 292 -24.29 -16.26 -13.91
N THR A 293 -24.03 -16.42 -12.61
CA THR A 293 -25.05 -16.64 -11.59
C THR A 293 -24.94 -15.54 -10.55
N THR A 294 -25.62 -14.45 -10.85
CA THR A 294 -26.12 -13.53 -9.83
C THR A 294 -27.24 -14.24 -9.06
N GLY A 295 -26.98 -14.62 -7.80
CA GLY A 295 -28.01 -15.03 -6.85
C GLY A 295 -27.71 -16.36 -6.14
N GLN A 296 -27.32 -16.26 -4.87
CA GLN A 296 -26.92 -17.32 -3.93
C GLN A 296 -25.54 -17.96 -4.16
N ARG A 297 -24.56 -17.56 -3.34
CA ARG A 297 -23.25 -18.24 -3.27
C ARG A 297 -23.44 -19.67 -2.78
N ASP A 298 -22.76 -20.62 -3.42
CA ASP A 298 -22.77 -22.02 -2.99
C ASP A 298 -22.28 -22.12 -1.54
N ALA A 299 -23.06 -22.78 -0.68
CA ALA A 299 -22.73 -22.93 0.74
C ALA A 299 -21.36 -23.61 0.95
N ARG A 300 -20.91 -24.45 0.02
CA ARG A 300 -19.59 -25.09 0.05
C ARG A 300 -18.47 -24.08 -0.13
N VAL A 301 -18.64 -23.12 -1.04
CA VAL A 301 -17.70 -22.00 -1.24
C VAL A 301 -17.65 -21.12 0.00
N VAL A 302 -18.79 -20.80 0.61
CA VAL A 302 -18.83 -20.01 1.86
C VAL A 302 -18.08 -20.73 2.99
N ARG A 303 -18.30 -22.04 3.13
CA ARG A 303 -17.61 -22.88 4.12
C ARG A 303 -16.12 -22.99 3.89
N GLU A 304 -15.69 -23.12 2.64
CA GLU A 304 -14.28 -23.09 2.27
C GLU A 304 -13.63 -21.77 2.69
N GLN A 305 -14.23 -20.64 2.29
CA GLN A 305 -13.72 -19.32 2.68
C GLN A 305 -13.68 -19.17 4.20
N ALA A 306 -14.70 -19.65 4.92
CA ALA A 306 -14.68 -19.64 6.38
C ALA A 306 -13.51 -20.47 6.97
N GLY A 307 -13.23 -21.65 6.41
CA GLY A 307 -12.08 -22.47 6.80
C GLY A 307 -10.75 -21.74 6.67
N TRP A 308 -10.52 -21.08 5.52
CA TRP A 308 -9.32 -20.27 5.30
C TRP A 308 -9.23 -19.08 6.26
N ALA A 309 -10.34 -18.38 6.50
CA ALA A 309 -10.40 -17.28 7.46
C ALA A 309 -10.04 -17.73 8.88
N PHE A 310 -10.56 -18.86 9.35
CA PHE A 310 -10.20 -19.40 10.68
C PHE A 310 -8.72 -19.71 10.77
N THR A 311 -8.13 -20.34 9.75
CA THR A 311 -6.68 -20.61 9.78
C THR A 311 -5.87 -19.33 9.81
N GLY A 312 -6.17 -18.33 8.99
CA GLY A 312 -5.42 -17.07 8.98
C GLY A 312 -5.54 -16.26 10.28
N LEU A 313 -6.75 -16.20 10.85
CA LEU A 313 -7.03 -15.38 12.03
C LEU A 313 -6.71 -16.06 13.38
N LEU A 314 -6.65 -17.41 13.42
CA LEU A 314 -6.44 -18.17 14.65
C LEU A 314 -5.09 -18.89 14.71
N CYS A 315 -4.53 -19.27 13.56
CA CYS A 315 -3.29 -20.04 13.47
C CYS A 315 -2.23 -19.12 12.84
N HIS A 316 -1.43 -18.48 13.68
CA HIS A 316 -0.33 -17.62 13.20
C HIS A 316 0.78 -18.48 12.59
N ALA A 317 0.61 -18.87 11.33
CA ALA A 317 1.69 -19.52 10.59
C ALA A 317 2.92 -18.60 10.60
N HIS A 318 4.11 -19.16 10.82
CA HIS A 318 5.36 -18.41 10.93
C HIS A 318 5.57 -17.51 9.70
N GLY A 319 5.33 -16.21 9.87
CA GLY A 319 5.56 -15.18 8.85
C GLY A 319 4.33 -14.66 8.08
N ALA A 320 3.13 -15.22 8.29
CA ALA A 320 1.89 -14.69 7.70
C ALA A 320 1.28 -13.58 8.58
N ASP A 321 0.62 -12.60 7.97
CA ASP A 321 -0.03 -11.54 8.74
C ASP A 321 -1.32 -12.10 9.39
N PRO A 322 -1.52 -11.89 10.70
CA PRO A 322 -2.71 -12.35 11.41
C PRO A 322 -4.05 -11.90 10.82
N LEU A 323 -4.08 -10.83 10.03
CA LEU A 323 -5.30 -10.27 9.44
C LEU A 323 -5.49 -10.65 7.96
N ASP A 324 -4.57 -11.41 7.36
CA ASP A 324 -4.72 -11.94 5.99
C ASP A 324 -6.01 -12.77 5.83
N GLY A 325 -6.51 -13.36 6.92
CA GLY A 325 -7.77 -14.09 6.92
C GLY A 325 -9.01 -13.23 6.66
N LEU A 326 -8.94 -11.90 6.80
CA LEU A 326 -10.09 -11.00 6.58
C LEU A 326 -10.62 -11.02 5.14
N ASP A 327 -9.77 -11.32 4.17
CA ASP A 327 -10.18 -11.49 2.78
C ASP A 327 -11.18 -12.62 2.61
N HIS A 328 -10.86 -13.74 3.24
CA HIS A 328 -11.72 -14.90 3.27
C HIS A 328 -13.00 -14.63 4.07
N VAL A 329 -12.93 -13.79 5.11
CA VAL A 329 -14.12 -13.31 5.83
C VAL A 329 -15.04 -12.51 4.89
N ARG A 330 -14.52 -11.53 4.15
CA ARG A 330 -15.31 -10.77 3.15
C ARG A 330 -15.91 -11.72 2.12
N ASN A 331 -15.12 -12.63 1.57
CA ASN A 331 -15.57 -13.57 0.55
C ASN A 331 -16.63 -14.55 1.09
N ALA A 332 -16.62 -14.87 2.38
CA ALA A 332 -17.68 -15.67 2.99
C ALA A 332 -18.97 -14.86 3.16
N PHE A 333 -18.90 -13.60 3.61
CA PHE A 333 -20.09 -12.77 3.82
C PHE A 333 -20.70 -12.20 2.54
N GLY A 334 -19.90 -12.00 1.49
CA GLY A 334 -20.34 -11.41 0.23
C GLY A 334 -21.04 -10.08 0.41
N ASP A 335 -22.27 -9.97 -0.06
CA ASP A 335 -23.06 -8.73 -0.03
C ASP A 335 -23.35 -8.24 1.40
N ARG A 336 -23.29 -9.14 2.40
CA ARG A 336 -23.44 -8.79 3.82
C ARG A 336 -22.20 -8.16 4.42
N TRP A 337 -21.07 -8.16 3.72
CA TRP A 337 -19.80 -7.66 4.26
C TRP A 337 -19.90 -6.21 4.73
N ASP A 338 -20.58 -5.34 3.99
CA ASP A 338 -20.68 -3.92 4.36
C ASP A 338 -21.45 -3.70 5.68
N GLU A 339 -22.45 -4.52 5.97
CA GLU A 339 -23.18 -4.51 7.23
C GLU A 339 -22.29 -5.00 8.38
N ILE A 340 -21.67 -6.17 8.21
CA ILE A 340 -20.76 -6.77 9.20
C ILE A 340 -19.60 -5.83 9.52
N ARG A 341 -19.04 -5.18 8.49
CA ARG A 341 -17.96 -4.20 8.60
C ARG A 341 -18.35 -2.99 9.44
N LYS A 342 -19.54 -2.43 9.22
CA LYS A 342 -20.03 -1.29 10.01
C LYS A 342 -20.17 -1.66 11.49
N GLU A 343 -20.70 -2.83 11.78
CA GLU A 343 -20.85 -3.34 13.15
C GLU A 343 -19.49 -3.63 13.80
N LEU A 344 -18.55 -4.24 13.06
CA LEU A 344 -17.18 -4.46 13.51
C LEU A 344 -16.51 -3.15 13.95
N ARG A 345 -16.64 -2.10 13.13
CA ARG A 345 -16.10 -0.77 13.44
C ARG A 345 -16.76 -0.12 14.64
N SER A 346 -18.08 -0.29 14.81
CA SER A 346 -18.81 0.20 15.98
C SER A 346 -18.23 -0.39 17.27
N ARG A 347 -17.94 -1.70 17.27
CA ARG A 347 -17.35 -2.40 18.43
C ARG A 347 -15.93 -1.91 18.74
N LEU A 348 -15.14 -1.61 17.71
CA LEU A 348 -13.78 -1.09 17.86
C LEU A 348 -13.75 0.34 18.42
N LYS A 349 -14.82 1.13 18.25
CA LYS A 349 -14.93 2.52 18.76
C LYS A 349 -15.51 2.62 20.18
N ASN A 350 -16.32 1.65 20.61
CA ASN A 350 -17.11 1.73 21.85
C ASN A 350 -16.49 0.98 23.05
N SER A 351 -15.21 0.60 22.98
CA SER A 351 -14.54 -0.26 23.99
C SER A 351 -13.40 0.42 24.73
#